data_AF-A0A9R0RJE8-F1
#
_entry.id   AF-A0A9R0RJE8-F1
#
_cell.length_a   1.000
_cell.length_b   1.000
_cell.length_c   1.000
_cell.angle_alpha   90.00
_cell.angle_beta   90.00
_cell.angle_gamma   90.00
#
_symmetry.space_group_name_H-M   'P 1'
#
loop_
_entity.id
_entity.type
_entity.pdbx_description
1 polymer ?
#
loop_
_entity_poly.entity_id
_entity_poly.type
_entity_poly.pdbx_seq_one_letter_code
_entity_poly.pdbx_strand_id
1 'polypeptide(L)'
;MAAKAEVRPRPLELDPIASRVELAFWEDLRRLKLDVLGTDDSPIPITGYYTPCTHPKMSGLLRLGRESLVPPSANSFGSRNSCPVPGTLINTNNMRGLQNLDVEYLLREEAKKILHDIMHGKIEEDPSLLLRFLVISFADLKNWKIYYSVAFPSLVFKSEMTLLSLHSASLVLSQEEAKSLSKSLKEWRSSNETAALPFFFVDISSDSCIAIRQLKDWKDCQDNGQKLLFGFYDHGCHQDPSWALRNYIAFLSLQLKIEKIQFLCYREKRSELDLEKSLIGEASFPQPHGWDDSDYVPEAIGWEGEKPGDGRKEKKLKEINLESMSPERRDEEQQLMHLKLMGWRHFPVDLEKLSGIRCLLLGAGTLGCEVSRLLMMTIVVSQEPPQ
;
A
#
# COMPACT_ATOMS: atom_id res chain seq x y z
N MET A 1 -17.56 33.31 -24.25
CA MET A 1 -18.54 32.39 -23.63
C MET A 1 -18.30 31.01 -24.19
N ALA A 2 -17.44 30.20 -23.57
CA ALA A 2 -17.29 28.80 -23.94
C ALA A 2 -18.51 28.04 -23.38
N ALA A 3 -19.21 27.31 -24.24
CA ALA A 3 -20.34 26.47 -23.85
C ALA A 3 -19.89 25.50 -22.74
N LYS A 4 -20.58 25.50 -21.59
CA LYS A 4 -20.46 24.44 -20.59
C LYS A 4 -20.84 23.14 -21.29
N ALA A 5 -19.87 22.30 -21.60
CA ALA A 5 -20.14 20.96 -22.06
C ALA A 5 -21.02 20.28 -21.00
N GLU A 6 -22.23 19.86 -21.39
CA GLU A 6 -23.10 19.07 -20.53
C GLU A 6 -22.41 17.75 -20.22
N VAL A 7 -21.74 17.68 -19.07
CA VAL A 7 -21.16 16.44 -18.56
C VAL A 7 -22.34 15.57 -18.14
N ARG A 8 -22.60 14.51 -18.90
CA ARG A 8 -23.63 13.53 -18.55
C ARG A 8 -23.16 12.73 -17.34
N PRO A 9 -24.06 12.42 -16.39
CA PRO A 9 -23.72 11.54 -15.28
C PRO A 9 -23.26 10.20 -15.84
N ARG A 10 -22.09 9.73 -15.38
CA ARG A 10 -21.51 8.45 -15.78
C ARG A 10 -21.13 7.62 -14.55
N PRO A 11 -20.98 6.29 -14.68
CA PRO A 11 -20.39 5.48 -13.61
C PRO A 11 -19.01 6.01 -13.21
N LEU A 12 -18.68 5.92 -11.93
CA LEU A 12 -17.38 6.37 -11.42
C LEU A 12 -16.27 5.42 -11.90
N GLU A 13 -15.54 5.83 -12.93
CA GLU A 13 -14.31 5.18 -13.39
C GLU A 13 -13.11 5.79 -12.67
N LEU A 14 -12.18 4.94 -12.24
CA LEU A 14 -11.04 5.33 -11.41
C LEU A 14 -9.72 4.84 -11.99
N ASP A 15 -8.70 5.67 -11.87
CA ASP A 15 -7.32 5.28 -12.17
C ASP A 15 -6.84 4.24 -11.14
N PRO A 16 -6.40 3.05 -11.59
CA PRO A 16 -5.91 2.02 -10.68
C PRO A 16 -4.57 2.41 -10.07
N ILE A 17 -4.41 2.12 -8.79
CA ILE A 17 -3.15 2.32 -8.06
C ILE A 17 -2.14 1.21 -8.42
N ALA A 18 -0.89 1.60 -8.60
CA ALA A 18 0.21 0.68 -8.88
C ALA A 18 1.20 0.65 -7.71
N SER A 19 1.83 -0.50 -7.52
CA SER A 19 2.82 -0.72 -6.47
C SER A 19 4.24 -0.74 -7.02
N ARG A 20 5.18 -0.18 -6.26
CA ARG A 20 6.63 -0.30 -6.48
C ARG A 20 7.29 -0.87 -5.24
N VAL A 21 7.70 -2.12 -5.33
CA VAL A 21 8.42 -2.81 -4.25
C VAL A 21 9.90 -2.78 -4.56
N GLU A 22 10.69 -2.26 -3.63
CA GLU A 22 12.15 -2.17 -3.75
C GLU A 22 12.79 -3.55 -3.53
N LEU A 23 13.93 -3.81 -4.18
CA LEU A 23 14.66 -5.07 -4.03
C LEU A 23 15.02 -5.35 -2.56
N ALA A 24 15.35 -4.28 -1.83
CA ALA A 24 15.76 -4.34 -0.45
C ALA A 24 14.66 -4.85 0.50
N PHE A 25 13.39 -4.54 0.23
CA PHE A 25 12.25 -5.11 0.99
C PHE A 25 12.24 -6.64 0.89
N TRP A 26 12.48 -7.14 -0.31
CA TRP A 26 12.47 -8.57 -0.58
C TRP A 26 13.67 -9.32 0.01
N GLU A 27 14.86 -8.70 -0.02
CA GLU A 27 16.04 -9.22 0.67
C GLU A 27 15.79 -9.39 2.18
N ASP A 28 15.19 -8.38 2.80
CA ASP A 28 14.89 -8.39 4.24
C ASP A 28 13.76 -9.37 4.57
N LEU A 29 12.73 -9.50 3.71
CA LEU A 29 11.70 -10.54 3.88
C LEU A 29 12.30 -11.95 3.80
N ARG A 30 13.21 -12.19 2.85
CA ARG A 30 13.91 -13.47 2.71
C ARG A 30 14.70 -13.81 3.97
N ARG A 31 15.45 -12.85 4.51
CA ARG A 31 16.21 -13.01 5.77
C ARG A 31 15.28 -13.26 6.95
N LEU A 32 14.23 -12.45 7.10
CA LEU A 32 13.22 -12.62 8.15
C LEU A 32 12.57 -14.01 8.09
N LYS A 33 12.24 -14.49 6.88
CA LYS A 33 11.70 -15.83 6.67
C LYS A 33 12.70 -16.92 7.05
N LEU A 34 13.97 -16.77 6.66
CA LEU A 34 15.05 -17.73 6.94
C LEU A 34 15.46 -17.81 8.42
N ASP A 35 15.50 -16.67 9.09
CA ASP A 35 16.15 -16.54 10.40
C ASP A 35 15.17 -16.57 11.56
N VAL A 36 13.93 -16.08 11.34
CA VAL A 36 12.95 -15.87 12.42
C VAL A 36 11.68 -16.67 12.19
N LEU A 37 11.00 -16.47 11.06
CA LEU A 37 9.63 -17.01 10.87
C LEU A 37 9.63 -18.53 10.63
N GLY A 38 10.64 -19.04 9.92
CA GLY A 38 10.67 -20.46 9.62
C GLY A 38 9.49 -20.90 8.75
N THR A 39 8.73 -21.86 9.28
CA THR A 39 7.53 -22.39 8.62
C THR A 39 6.28 -21.59 8.92
N ASP A 40 6.33 -20.59 9.79
CA ASP A 40 5.18 -19.73 10.11
C ASP A 40 4.76 -18.91 8.89
N ASP A 41 3.52 -19.11 8.44
CA ASP A 41 2.88 -18.39 7.34
C ASP A 41 1.77 -17.44 7.83
N SER A 42 1.80 -17.09 9.11
CA SER A 42 0.92 -16.09 9.70
C SER A 42 1.05 -14.73 8.99
N PRO A 43 -0.04 -13.95 8.87
CA PRO A 43 -0.02 -12.62 8.27
C PRO A 43 0.90 -11.66 9.03
N ILE A 44 1.72 -10.92 8.28
CA ILE A 44 2.69 -9.95 8.82
C ILE A 44 2.16 -8.54 8.57
N PRO A 45 1.99 -7.69 9.61
CA PRO A 45 1.63 -6.30 9.40
C PRO A 45 2.82 -5.55 8.79
N ILE A 46 2.54 -4.78 7.73
CA ILE A 46 3.55 -3.98 7.00
C ILE A 46 3.04 -2.55 6.80
N THR A 47 3.96 -1.62 6.56
CA THR A 47 3.64 -0.21 6.28
C THR A 47 4.08 0.16 4.88
N GLY A 48 3.13 0.56 4.02
CA GLY A 48 3.40 1.11 2.69
C GLY A 48 3.47 2.62 2.70
N TYR A 49 4.12 3.20 1.70
CA TYR A 49 4.26 4.66 1.60
C TYR A 49 3.58 5.18 0.34
N TYR A 50 2.49 5.91 0.54
CA TYR A 50 1.70 6.52 -0.50
C TYR A 50 2.17 7.94 -0.81
N THR A 51 2.06 8.33 -2.08
CA THR A 51 2.45 9.64 -2.57
C THR A 51 1.41 10.20 -3.54
N PRO A 52 1.07 11.50 -3.44
CA PRO A 52 0.31 12.15 -4.50
C PRO A 52 1.08 12.13 -5.82
N CYS A 53 0.37 12.37 -6.92
CA CYS A 53 0.95 12.59 -8.22
C CYS A 53 1.86 13.83 -8.16
N THR A 54 3.16 13.65 -8.37
CA THR A 54 4.16 14.74 -8.36
C THR A 54 4.64 15.13 -9.76
N HIS A 55 4.30 14.33 -10.77
CA HIS A 55 4.74 14.52 -12.13
C HIS A 55 3.57 14.34 -13.13
N PRO A 56 3.33 15.29 -14.06
CA PRO A 56 2.15 15.28 -14.94
C PRO A 56 1.98 14.08 -15.89
N LYS A 57 2.99 13.21 -15.98
CA LYS A 57 3.03 12.06 -16.90
C LYS A 57 3.21 10.72 -16.19
N MET A 58 3.33 10.72 -14.86
CA MET A 58 3.60 9.53 -14.06
C MET A 58 2.65 9.53 -12.87
N SER A 59 1.82 8.51 -12.76
CA SER A 59 0.99 8.32 -11.57
C SER A 59 1.85 8.16 -10.33
N GLY A 60 1.32 8.60 -9.18
CA GLY A 60 1.86 8.23 -7.89
C GLY A 60 1.78 6.71 -7.67
N LEU A 61 2.64 6.19 -6.79
CA LEU A 61 2.78 4.76 -6.55
C LEU A 61 2.73 4.49 -5.06
N LEU A 62 2.24 3.31 -4.66
CA LEU A 62 2.50 2.79 -3.31
C LEU A 62 3.90 2.18 -3.29
N ARG A 63 4.80 2.70 -2.44
CA ARG A 63 6.16 2.19 -2.30
C ARG A 63 6.31 1.26 -1.10
N LEU A 64 7.07 0.19 -1.28
CA LEU A 64 7.50 -0.72 -0.22
C LEU A 64 9.03 -0.84 -0.22
N GLY A 65 9.67 -0.29 0.82
CA GLY A 65 11.11 -0.34 1.09
C GLY A 65 11.45 -1.19 2.33
N ARG A 66 12.71 -1.18 2.79
CA ARG A 66 13.18 -1.95 3.97
C ARG A 66 12.37 -1.64 5.23
N GLU A 67 12.05 -0.37 5.41
CA GLU A 67 11.27 0.19 6.52
C GLU A 67 9.84 -0.37 6.62
N SER A 68 9.33 -0.99 5.55
CA SER A 68 7.95 -1.49 5.47
C SER A 68 7.70 -2.76 6.27
N LEU A 69 8.74 -3.56 6.53
CA LEU A 69 8.64 -4.85 7.24
C LEU A 69 8.61 -4.71 8.76
N VAL A 70 9.00 -3.55 9.27
CA VAL A 70 8.90 -3.26 10.70
C VAL A 70 7.44 -2.86 10.96
N PRO A 71 6.75 -3.48 11.94
CA PRO A 71 5.45 -3.00 12.37
C PRO A 71 5.57 -1.51 12.68
N PRO A 72 4.54 -0.69 12.40
CA PRO A 72 4.58 0.72 12.73
C PRO A 72 4.76 0.86 14.24
N SER A 73 6.01 1.02 14.69
CA SER A 73 6.29 1.63 15.97
C SER A 73 5.60 3.00 15.95
N ALA A 74 5.12 3.49 17.08
CA ALA A 74 4.34 4.73 17.19
C ALA A 74 5.00 6.00 16.59
N ASN A 75 6.21 5.88 16.01
CA ASN A 75 7.01 6.92 15.40
C ASN A 75 7.38 6.65 13.92
N SER A 76 6.55 5.95 13.13
CA SER A 76 6.65 6.06 11.67
C SER A 76 6.16 7.43 11.22
N PHE A 77 6.95 8.48 11.52
CA PHE A 77 6.68 9.83 11.05
C PHE A 77 6.65 9.80 9.52
N GLY A 78 5.46 9.92 8.96
CA GLY A 78 5.30 10.12 7.54
C GLY A 78 6.06 11.37 7.13
N SER A 79 6.70 11.31 5.97
CA SER A 79 7.25 12.52 5.36
C SER A 79 6.24 13.09 4.38
N ARG A 80 6.47 14.32 3.95
CA ARG A 80 5.68 14.96 2.88
C ARG A 80 5.48 14.05 1.65
N ASN A 81 6.47 13.24 1.29
CA ASN A 81 6.41 12.34 0.14
C ASN A 81 6.40 10.86 0.57
N SER A 82 5.92 10.57 1.76
CA SER A 82 5.85 9.21 2.30
C SER A 82 4.73 9.15 3.33
N CYS A 83 3.49 9.12 2.85
CA CYS A 83 2.32 8.95 3.72
C CYS A 83 2.25 7.48 4.13
N PRO A 84 2.39 7.14 5.42
CA PRO A 84 2.33 5.77 5.88
C PRO A 84 0.91 5.25 5.68
N VAL A 85 0.80 4.03 5.18
CA VAL A 85 -0.45 3.33 4.93
C VAL A 85 -0.31 1.93 5.50
N PRO A 86 -1.25 1.44 6.30
CA PRO A 86 -1.18 0.10 6.86
C PRO A 86 -1.48 -0.96 5.78
N GLY A 87 -0.77 -2.08 5.84
CA GLY A 87 -1.04 -3.22 4.98
C GLY A 87 -0.72 -4.55 5.64
N THR A 88 -1.12 -5.63 4.97
CA THR A 88 -0.89 -7.01 5.43
C THR A 88 -0.07 -7.75 4.38
N LEU A 89 0.98 -8.46 4.80
CA LEU A 89 1.76 -9.36 3.96
C LEU A 89 1.47 -10.81 4.33
N ILE A 90 1.01 -11.60 3.38
CA ILE A 90 0.82 -13.05 3.53
C ILE A 90 1.86 -13.76 2.67
N ASN A 91 2.90 -14.28 3.33
CA ASN A 91 3.96 -15.02 2.65
C ASN A 91 3.77 -16.52 2.83
N THR A 92 3.35 -17.20 1.76
CA THR A 92 3.18 -18.65 1.74
C THR A 92 4.52 -19.39 1.71
N ASN A 93 4.53 -20.63 2.19
CA ASN A 93 5.73 -21.47 2.23
C ASN A 93 6.08 -22.15 0.89
N ASN A 94 5.14 -22.23 -0.05
CA ASN A 94 5.34 -22.88 -1.33
C ASN A 94 4.45 -22.27 -2.42
N MET A 95 4.89 -22.43 -3.68
CA MET A 95 4.19 -21.91 -4.86
C MET A 95 2.75 -22.44 -4.98
N ARG A 96 2.51 -23.72 -4.66
CA ARG A 96 1.17 -24.32 -4.73
C ARG A 96 0.21 -23.63 -3.76
N GLY A 97 0.68 -23.31 -2.56
CA GLY A 97 -0.06 -22.52 -1.58
C GLY A 97 -0.45 -21.16 -2.15
N LEU A 98 0.51 -20.42 -2.72
CA LEU A 98 0.24 -19.11 -3.33
C LEU A 98 -0.79 -19.16 -4.48
N GLN A 99 -0.78 -20.24 -5.26
CA GLN A 99 -1.71 -20.47 -6.37
C GLN A 99 -3.10 -20.91 -5.91
N ASN A 100 -3.19 -21.64 -4.81
CA ASN A 100 -4.44 -22.15 -4.24
C ASN A 100 -5.08 -21.21 -3.20
N LEU A 101 -4.46 -20.07 -2.90
CA LEU A 101 -5.04 -19.07 -2.00
C LEU A 101 -6.38 -18.59 -2.57
N ASP A 102 -7.39 -18.52 -1.70
CA ASP A 102 -8.65 -17.84 -2.02
C ASP A 102 -8.44 -16.33 -1.97
N VAL A 103 -8.00 -15.79 -3.12
CA VAL A 103 -7.70 -14.37 -3.30
C VAL A 103 -8.92 -13.48 -3.15
N GLU A 104 -10.11 -14.00 -3.41
CA GLU A 104 -11.36 -13.25 -3.24
C GLU A 104 -11.72 -13.15 -1.76
N TYR A 105 -11.62 -14.27 -1.03
CA TYR A 105 -11.84 -14.28 0.41
C TYR A 105 -10.87 -13.33 1.13
N LEU A 106 -9.57 -13.40 0.81
CA LEU A 106 -8.56 -12.52 1.41
C LEU A 106 -8.85 -11.04 1.12
N LEU A 107 -9.30 -10.71 -0.09
CA LEU A 107 -9.66 -9.34 -0.45
C LEU A 107 -10.89 -8.86 0.32
N ARG A 108 -11.91 -9.73 0.49
CA ARG A 108 -13.12 -9.43 1.26
C ARG A 108 -12.82 -9.25 2.74
N GLU A 109 -11.92 -10.05 3.32
CA GLU A 109 -11.51 -9.90 4.72
C GLU A 109 -10.80 -8.56 4.97
N GLU A 110 -9.92 -8.13 4.07
CA GLU A 110 -9.29 -6.80 4.18
C GLU A 110 -10.30 -5.66 3.96
N ALA A 111 -11.24 -5.82 3.03
CA ALA A 111 -12.34 -4.87 2.84
C ALA A 111 -13.25 -4.77 4.06
N LYS A 112 -13.51 -5.89 4.75
CA LYS A 112 -14.27 -5.92 6.01
C LYS A 112 -13.58 -5.10 7.11
N LYS A 113 -12.24 -5.15 7.19
CA LYS A 113 -11.47 -4.30 8.13
C LYS A 113 -11.68 -2.81 7.82
N ILE A 114 -11.64 -2.42 6.54
CA ILE A 114 -11.90 -1.02 6.13
C ILE A 114 -13.31 -0.61 6.54
N LEU A 115 -14.32 -1.44 6.26
CA LEU A 115 -15.71 -1.13 6.64
C LEU A 115 -15.88 -1.02 8.16
N HIS A 116 -15.28 -1.93 8.92
CA HIS A 116 -15.30 -1.89 10.37
C HIS A 116 -14.62 -0.60 10.90
N ASP A 117 -13.49 -0.20 10.33
CA ASP A 117 -12.81 1.05 10.71
C ASP A 117 -13.65 2.30 10.35
N ILE A 118 -14.45 2.27 9.27
CA ILE A 118 -15.48 3.30 8.95
C ILE A 118 -16.54 3.32 10.05
N MET A 119 -17.17 2.18 10.34
CA MET A 119 -18.31 2.11 11.28
C MET A 119 -17.95 2.53 12.71
N HIS A 120 -16.73 2.20 13.15
CA HIS A 120 -16.25 2.55 14.48
C HIS A 120 -15.64 3.96 14.57
N GLY A 121 -15.64 4.74 13.48
CA GLY A 121 -15.17 6.12 13.46
C GLY A 121 -13.65 6.28 13.58
N LYS A 122 -12.87 5.21 13.45
CA LYS A 122 -11.40 5.26 13.52
C LYS A 122 -10.77 6.07 12.37
N ILE A 123 -11.51 6.24 11.28
CA ILE A 123 -11.05 6.97 10.09
C ILE A 123 -11.08 8.48 10.30
N GLU A 124 -11.92 8.99 11.21
CA GLU A 124 -11.79 10.37 11.68
C GLU A 124 -10.41 10.54 12.33
N GLU A 125 -9.94 9.52 13.06
CA GLU A 125 -8.65 9.55 13.74
C GLU A 125 -7.44 9.41 12.83
N ASP A 126 -7.46 8.38 11.99
CA ASP A 126 -6.43 8.05 11.02
C ASP A 126 -7.05 7.76 9.64
N PRO A 127 -7.10 8.77 8.76
CA PRO A 127 -7.67 8.61 7.43
C PRO A 127 -6.86 7.67 6.52
N SER A 128 -5.60 7.35 6.85
CA SER A 128 -4.75 6.48 6.03
C SER A 128 -5.29 5.04 5.95
N LEU A 129 -6.12 4.63 6.92
CA LEU A 129 -6.79 3.33 6.97
C LEU A 129 -7.66 3.04 5.74
N LEU A 130 -8.15 4.08 5.05
CA LEU A 130 -8.91 3.95 3.80
C LEU A 130 -8.09 3.38 2.64
N LEU A 131 -6.76 3.52 2.70
CA LEU A 131 -5.82 3.07 1.67
C LEU A 131 -5.20 1.70 1.98
N ARG A 132 -5.75 0.97 2.95
CA ARG A 132 -5.25 -0.34 3.38
C ARG A 132 -5.00 -1.25 2.16
N PHE A 133 -3.85 -1.93 2.15
CA PHE A 133 -3.45 -2.79 1.05
C PHE A 133 -3.04 -4.18 1.53
N LEU A 134 -3.05 -5.13 0.61
CA LEU A 134 -2.69 -6.53 0.84
C LEU A 134 -1.57 -6.92 -0.11
N VAL A 135 -0.57 -7.62 0.39
CA VAL A 135 0.48 -8.25 -0.41
C VAL A 135 0.45 -9.73 -0.14
N ILE A 136 0.41 -10.52 -1.21
CA ILE A 136 0.57 -11.96 -1.12
C ILE A 136 1.82 -12.37 -1.86
N SER A 137 2.65 -13.19 -1.23
CA SER A 137 3.95 -13.57 -1.76
C SER A 137 4.31 -15.03 -1.52
N PHE A 138 5.29 -15.48 -2.29
CA PHE A 138 6.08 -16.67 -2.05
C PHE A 138 7.54 -16.32 -2.34
N ALA A 139 8.37 -16.43 -1.30
CA ALA A 139 9.82 -16.32 -1.42
C ALA A 139 10.41 -17.72 -1.67
N ASP A 140 10.86 -17.96 -2.90
CA ASP A 140 11.66 -19.14 -3.24
C ASP A 140 13.10 -18.93 -2.80
N LEU A 141 13.37 -19.35 -1.56
CA LEU A 141 14.68 -19.22 -0.93
C LEU A 141 15.75 -19.95 -1.75
N LYS A 142 15.40 -21.06 -2.43
CA LYS A 142 16.35 -21.89 -3.18
C LYS A 142 16.79 -21.25 -4.48
N ASN A 143 15.82 -20.73 -5.23
CA ASN A 143 16.06 -20.15 -6.55
C ASN A 143 16.21 -18.62 -6.50
N TRP A 144 16.21 -18.02 -5.31
CA TRP A 144 16.36 -16.57 -5.13
C TRP A 144 15.32 -15.75 -5.91
N LYS A 145 14.13 -16.33 -6.04
CA LYS A 145 13.01 -15.75 -6.79
C LYS A 145 11.87 -15.43 -5.85
N ILE A 146 11.22 -14.31 -6.11
CA ILE A 146 10.02 -13.93 -5.37
C ILE A 146 8.88 -13.75 -6.33
N TYR A 147 7.77 -14.35 -5.97
CA TYR A 147 6.51 -14.25 -6.67
C TYR A 147 5.53 -13.52 -5.78
N TYR A 148 4.95 -12.43 -6.26
CA TYR A 148 4.03 -11.63 -5.46
C TYR A 148 2.92 -11.00 -6.28
N SER A 149 1.87 -10.58 -5.59
CA SER A 149 0.81 -9.74 -6.12
C SER A 149 0.34 -8.80 -5.02
N VAL A 150 -0.11 -7.60 -5.41
CA VAL A 150 -0.57 -6.56 -4.49
C VAL A 150 -2.03 -6.28 -4.80
N ALA A 151 -2.84 -6.11 -3.76
CA ALA A 151 -4.22 -5.68 -3.86
C ALA A 151 -4.46 -4.42 -3.05
N PHE A 152 -5.39 -3.61 -3.55
CA PHE A 152 -5.86 -2.38 -2.95
C PHE A 152 -7.37 -2.50 -2.77
N PRO A 153 -7.83 -3.17 -1.69
CA PRO A 153 -9.24 -3.43 -1.45
C PRO A 153 -10.08 -2.15 -1.57
N SER A 154 -11.06 -2.20 -2.45
CA SER A 154 -12.04 -1.12 -2.58
C SER A 154 -13.46 -1.65 -2.47
N LEU A 155 -14.26 -0.94 -1.67
CA LEU A 155 -15.61 -1.34 -1.30
C LEU A 155 -16.55 -1.22 -2.51
N VAL A 156 -17.27 -2.31 -2.78
CA VAL A 156 -18.32 -2.39 -3.79
C VAL A 156 -19.65 -2.62 -3.08
N PHE A 157 -20.58 -1.70 -3.32
CA PHE A 157 -21.94 -1.78 -2.83
C PHE A 157 -22.90 -2.05 -3.99
N LYS A 158 -24.13 -2.48 -3.65
CA LYS A 158 -25.20 -2.65 -4.64
C LYS A 158 -25.63 -1.32 -5.28
N SER A 159 -25.53 -0.23 -4.53
CA SER A 159 -25.76 1.12 -5.03
C SER A 159 -24.59 1.57 -5.92
N GLU A 160 -24.88 2.09 -7.10
CA GLU A 160 -23.84 2.58 -8.01
C GLU A 160 -23.35 3.97 -7.59
N MET A 161 -22.03 4.15 -7.61
CA MET A 161 -21.40 5.47 -7.47
C MET A 161 -21.38 6.15 -8.84
N THR A 162 -21.97 7.35 -8.91
CA THR A 162 -22.09 8.10 -10.16
C THR A 162 -21.27 9.38 -10.09
N LEU A 163 -20.50 9.65 -11.14
CA LEU A 163 -19.78 10.90 -11.33
C LEU A 163 -20.70 11.88 -12.08
N LEU A 164 -21.09 12.96 -11.41
CA LEU A 164 -21.97 13.99 -11.97
C LEU A 164 -21.19 15.00 -12.80
N SER A 165 -20.04 15.44 -12.28
CA SER A 165 -19.17 16.39 -13.00
C SER A 165 -17.72 16.23 -12.60
N LEU A 166 -16.82 16.59 -13.51
CA LEU A 166 -15.38 16.58 -13.27
C LEU A 166 -14.71 17.64 -14.14
N HIS A 167 -14.01 18.57 -13.50
CA HIS A 167 -13.36 19.69 -14.17
C HIS A 167 -11.98 19.93 -13.57
N SER A 168 -11.10 20.61 -14.32
CA SER A 168 -9.84 21.11 -13.77
C SER A 168 -10.12 22.12 -12.65
N ALA A 169 -9.33 22.09 -11.58
CA ALA A 169 -9.48 23.00 -10.45
C ALA A 169 -9.38 24.48 -10.89
N SER A 170 -8.56 24.77 -11.91
CA SER A 170 -8.43 26.09 -12.52
C SER A 170 -9.70 26.64 -13.17
N LEU A 171 -10.63 25.78 -13.60
CA LEU A 171 -11.90 26.18 -14.23
C LEU A 171 -13.03 26.41 -13.22
N VAL A 172 -12.91 25.80 -12.03
CA VAL A 172 -13.95 25.83 -10.99
C VAL A 172 -13.68 26.91 -9.96
N LEU A 173 -12.40 27.12 -9.60
CA LEU A 173 -12.00 28.08 -8.59
C LEU A 173 -11.79 29.48 -9.19
N SER A 174 -12.16 30.51 -8.42
CA SER A 174 -11.79 31.89 -8.73
C SER A 174 -10.27 32.09 -8.56
N GLN A 175 -9.73 33.17 -9.12
CA GLN A 175 -8.29 33.45 -9.00
C GLN A 175 -7.86 33.74 -7.55
N GLU A 176 -8.77 34.27 -6.73
CA GLU A 176 -8.56 34.55 -5.31
C GLU A 176 -8.61 33.25 -4.49
N GLU A 177 -9.63 32.42 -4.74
CA GLU A 177 -9.77 31.10 -4.14
C GLU A 177 -8.56 30.22 -4.48
N ALA A 178 -8.10 30.19 -5.72
CA ALA A 178 -6.96 29.39 -6.14
C ALA A 178 -5.65 29.81 -5.41
N LYS A 179 -5.45 31.12 -5.21
CA LYS A 179 -4.31 31.64 -4.43
C LYS A 179 -4.43 31.30 -2.94
N SER A 180 -5.64 31.41 -2.37
CA SER A 180 -5.86 31.04 -0.97
C SER A 180 -5.66 29.54 -0.77
N LEU A 181 -6.22 28.70 -1.64
CA LEU A 181 -6.09 27.24 -1.61
C LEU A 181 -4.63 26.80 -1.70
N SER A 182 -3.87 27.35 -2.66
CA SER A 182 -2.45 27.02 -2.83
C SER A 182 -1.62 27.41 -1.60
N LYS A 183 -1.91 28.55 -0.97
CA LYS A 183 -1.26 28.96 0.27
C LYS A 183 -1.57 27.97 1.41
N SER A 184 -2.84 27.69 1.65
CA SER A 184 -3.28 26.80 2.74
C SER A 184 -2.77 25.37 2.53
N LEU A 185 -2.74 24.86 1.29
CA LEU A 185 -2.18 23.54 0.98
C LEU A 185 -0.66 23.50 1.18
N LYS A 186 0.04 24.60 0.90
CA LYS A 186 1.48 24.68 1.15
C LYS A 186 1.77 24.62 2.65
N GLU A 187 1.01 25.35 3.46
CA GLU A 187 1.08 25.29 4.92
C GLU A 187 0.77 23.88 5.44
N TRP A 188 -0.29 23.25 4.93
CA TRP A 188 -0.67 21.87 5.24
C TRP A 188 0.43 20.85 4.93
N ARG A 189 1.10 21.00 3.78
CA ARG A 189 2.18 20.09 3.32
C ARG A 189 3.53 20.38 3.96
N SER A 190 3.69 21.53 4.61
CA SER A 190 4.91 21.93 5.32
C SER A 190 4.90 21.52 6.80
N SER A 191 3.73 21.30 7.40
CA SER A 191 3.62 20.83 8.78
C SER A 191 3.84 19.32 8.88
N ASN A 192 4.67 18.88 9.83
CA ASN A 192 4.97 17.46 10.05
C ASN A 192 3.75 16.64 10.49
N GLU A 193 2.78 17.27 11.16
CA GLU A 193 1.58 16.60 11.66
C GLU A 193 0.56 16.31 10.55
N THR A 194 0.50 17.19 9.54
CA THR A 194 -0.55 17.15 8.50
C THR A 194 -0.03 16.71 7.13
N ALA A 195 1.27 16.83 6.86
CA ALA A 195 1.84 16.53 5.54
C ALA A 195 1.67 15.05 5.13
N ALA A 196 1.57 14.16 6.11
CA ALA A 196 1.38 12.72 5.91
C ALA A 196 -0.09 12.29 5.85
N LEU A 197 -1.05 13.21 6.06
CA LEU A 197 -2.47 12.91 6.05
C LEU A 197 -3.02 12.99 4.62
N PRO A 198 -3.43 11.87 4.01
CA PRO A 198 -3.82 11.84 2.61
C PRO A 198 -5.24 12.33 2.35
N PHE A 199 -6.10 12.44 3.37
CA PHE A 199 -7.48 12.90 3.26
C PHE A 199 -7.72 14.08 4.20
N PHE A 200 -8.49 15.07 3.72
CA PHE A 200 -8.79 16.31 4.42
C PHE A 200 -10.07 16.92 3.87
N PHE A 201 -10.59 17.95 4.53
CA PHE A 201 -11.63 18.79 3.95
C PHE A 201 -11.16 20.24 3.80
N VAL A 202 -11.74 20.90 2.82
CA VAL A 202 -11.45 22.28 2.44
C VAL A 202 -12.73 23.07 2.65
N ASP A 203 -12.63 24.03 3.55
CA ASP A 203 -13.71 24.95 3.91
C ASP A 203 -13.50 26.27 3.16
N ILE A 204 -14.45 26.61 2.29
CA ILE A 204 -14.45 27.85 1.52
C ILE A 204 -15.48 28.79 2.16
N SER A 205 -14.97 29.81 2.83
CA SER A 205 -15.77 30.89 3.40
C SER A 205 -16.35 31.80 2.31
N SER A 206 -17.41 32.53 2.65
CA SER A 206 -18.05 33.51 1.75
C SER A 206 -17.09 34.61 1.28
N ASP A 207 -16.02 34.88 2.04
CA ASP A 207 -14.97 35.85 1.72
C ASP A 207 -13.86 35.28 0.83
N SER A 208 -14.08 34.12 0.20
CA SER A 208 -13.08 33.39 -0.62
C SER A 208 -11.81 32.98 0.13
N CYS A 209 -11.82 33.05 1.47
CA CYS A 209 -10.75 32.52 2.30
C CYS A 209 -10.94 31.01 2.51
N ILE A 210 -9.86 30.26 2.31
CA ILE A 210 -9.86 28.80 2.32
C ILE A 210 -9.06 28.28 3.51
N ALA A 211 -9.71 27.47 4.34
CA ALA A 211 -9.08 26.74 5.43
C ALA A 211 -9.08 25.24 5.14
N ILE A 212 -7.99 24.56 5.50
CA ILE A 212 -7.85 23.10 5.36
C ILE A 212 -7.86 22.51 6.75
N ARG A 213 -8.68 21.49 6.96
CA ARG A 213 -8.92 20.90 8.27
C ARG A 213 -8.88 19.37 8.21
N GLN A 214 -8.64 18.76 9.38
CA GLN A 214 -8.61 17.31 9.53
C GLN A 214 -10.04 16.76 9.61
N LEU A 215 -10.25 15.49 9.25
CA LEU A 215 -11.58 14.87 9.30
C LEU A 215 -12.21 14.84 10.71
N LYS A 216 -11.39 14.90 11.77
CA LYS A 216 -11.83 15.00 13.18
C LYS A 216 -12.70 16.23 13.44
N ASP A 217 -12.38 17.34 12.77
CA ASP A 217 -12.99 18.64 13.02
C ASP A 217 -14.33 18.78 12.27
N TRP A 218 -14.82 17.70 11.64
CA TRP A 218 -16.04 17.71 10.84
C TRP A 218 -17.26 18.21 11.62
N LYS A 219 -17.43 17.73 12.86
CA LYS A 219 -18.61 18.04 13.70
C LYS A 219 -18.71 19.52 14.04
N ASP A 220 -17.58 20.23 14.07
CA ASP A 220 -17.53 21.65 14.40
C ASP A 220 -17.85 22.56 13.19
N CYS A 221 -17.86 22.00 11.97
CA CYS A 221 -18.01 22.76 10.73
C CYS A 221 -19.39 22.62 10.06
N GLN A 222 -20.29 21.79 10.60
CA GLN A 222 -21.57 21.47 9.97
C GLN A 222 -22.56 22.66 9.90
N ASP A 223 -22.39 23.68 10.74
CA ASP A 223 -23.39 24.74 10.96
C ASP A 223 -23.16 26.05 10.17
N ASN A 224 -22.07 26.19 9.41
CA ASN A 224 -21.65 27.50 8.90
C ASN A 224 -22.16 27.91 7.50
N GLY A 225 -22.94 27.09 6.79
CA GLY A 225 -23.42 27.43 5.44
C GLY A 225 -22.30 27.68 4.41
N GLN A 226 -21.08 27.22 4.71
CA GLN A 226 -19.89 27.35 3.89
C GLN A 226 -19.83 26.26 2.81
N LYS A 227 -19.12 26.53 1.72
CA LYS A 227 -18.95 25.55 0.64
C LYS A 227 -17.82 24.60 1.03
N LEU A 228 -18.15 23.30 1.13
CA LEU A 228 -17.22 22.25 1.56
C LEU A 228 -16.75 21.42 0.37
N LEU A 229 -15.43 21.20 0.28
CA LEU A 229 -14.81 20.28 -0.67
C LEU A 229 -14.02 19.21 0.07
N PHE A 230 -14.22 17.95 -0.29
CA PHE A 230 -13.50 16.82 0.30
C PHE A 230 -12.23 16.53 -0.49
N GLY A 231 -11.09 16.90 0.08
CA GLY A 231 -9.79 16.77 -0.57
C GLY A 231 -9.10 15.45 -0.25
N PHE A 232 -8.40 14.90 -1.24
CA PHE A 232 -7.51 13.76 -1.02
C PHE A 232 -6.30 13.82 -1.95
N TYR A 233 -5.21 13.20 -1.52
CA TYR A 233 -3.98 13.07 -2.30
C TYR A 233 -4.23 12.13 -3.48
N ASP A 234 -4.28 12.69 -4.68
CA ASP A 234 -4.59 11.95 -5.89
C ASP A 234 -3.30 11.45 -6.55
N HIS A 235 -3.16 10.14 -6.70
CA HIS A 235 -2.05 9.54 -7.45
C HIS A 235 -2.32 9.44 -8.95
N GLY A 236 -3.55 9.69 -9.40
CA GLY A 236 -3.92 9.63 -10.81
C GLY A 236 -3.13 10.64 -11.64
N CYS A 237 -2.78 10.27 -12.87
CA CYS A 237 -2.19 11.19 -13.84
C CYS A 237 -3.10 11.43 -15.06
N HIS A 238 -4.18 10.65 -15.18
CA HIS A 238 -5.14 10.76 -16.27
C HIS A 238 -6.25 11.76 -15.93
N GLN A 239 -7.27 11.81 -16.79
CA GLN A 239 -8.41 12.71 -16.63
C GLN A 239 -9.38 12.23 -15.54
N ASP A 240 -9.25 10.97 -15.12
CA ASP A 240 -10.09 10.37 -14.10
C ASP A 240 -9.45 10.49 -12.70
N PRO A 241 -10.27 10.47 -11.63
CA PRO A 241 -9.77 10.49 -10.26
C PRO A 241 -9.17 9.13 -9.88
N SER A 242 -8.34 9.09 -8.84
CA SER A 242 -7.70 7.83 -8.46
C SER A 242 -8.50 6.92 -7.54
N TRP A 243 -8.04 5.67 -7.47
CA TRP A 243 -8.57 4.57 -6.67
C TRP A 243 -8.94 4.95 -5.22
N ALA A 244 -8.19 5.86 -4.61
CA ALA A 244 -8.40 6.34 -3.24
C ALA A 244 -9.80 6.94 -3.01
N LEU A 245 -10.40 7.52 -4.05
CA LEU A 245 -11.68 8.22 -3.98
C LEU A 245 -12.84 7.30 -3.59
N ARG A 246 -12.83 6.04 -4.03
CA ARG A 246 -13.96 5.12 -3.82
C ARG A 246 -14.22 4.85 -2.34
N ASN A 247 -13.17 4.50 -1.61
CA ASN A 247 -13.27 4.23 -0.18
C ASN A 247 -13.60 5.51 0.59
N TYR A 248 -13.12 6.66 0.10
CA TYR A 248 -13.45 7.94 0.71
C TYR A 248 -14.93 8.33 0.53
N ILE A 249 -15.50 8.16 -0.67
CA ILE A 249 -16.94 8.36 -0.92
C ILE A 249 -17.78 7.42 -0.04
N ALA A 250 -17.34 6.16 0.11
CA ALA A 250 -18.02 5.20 0.98
C ALA A 250 -18.04 5.69 2.43
N PHE A 251 -16.91 6.15 2.96
CA PHE A 251 -16.83 6.77 4.30
C PHE A 251 -17.79 7.96 4.44
N LEU A 252 -17.78 8.90 3.50
CA LEU A 252 -18.61 10.10 3.55
C LEU A 252 -20.11 9.79 3.50
N SER A 253 -20.54 8.81 2.70
CA SER A 253 -21.95 8.44 2.60
C SER A 253 -22.44 7.62 3.79
N LEU A 254 -21.62 6.70 4.30
CA LEU A 254 -21.98 5.83 5.43
C LEU A 254 -21.98 6.58 6.76
N GLN A 255 -20.90 7.32 7.05
CA GLN A 255 -20.71 7.96 8.35
C GLN A 255 -21.31 9.37 8.41
N LEU A 256 -21.12 10.18 7.37
CA LEU A 256 -21.60 11.58 7.34
C LEU A 256 -22.97 11.74 6.67
N LYS A 257 -23.52 10.66 6.09
CA LYS A 257 -24.83 10.64 5.42
C LYS A 257 -24.97 11.67 4.28
N ILE A 258 -23.86 11.93 3.58
CA ILE A 258 -23.81 12.87 2.46
C ILE A 258 -24.04 12.09 1.16
N GLU A 259 -25.13 12.39 0.46
CA GLU A 259 -25.42 11.75 -0.84
C GLU A 259 -24.65 12.38 -2.00
N LYS A 260 -24.51 13.71 -2.01
CA LYS A 260 -23.79 14.47 -3.04
C LYS A 260 -22.51 15.05 -2.47
N ILE A 261 -21.39 14.58 -2.99
CA ILE A 261 -20.06 14.86 -2.47
C ILE A 261 -19.28 15.66 -3.51
N GLN A 262 -18.87 16.87 -3.15
CA GLN A 262 -17.89 17.62 -3.94
C GLN A 262 -16.49 17.26 -3.46
N PHE A 263 -15.63 16.80 -4.35
CA PHE A 263 -14.29 16.34 -4.02
C PHE A 263 -13.21 17.10 -4.78
N LEU A 264 -12.02 17.18 -4.17
CA LEU A 264 -10.81 17.77 -4.72
C LEU A 264 -9.73 16.68 -4.84
N CYS A 265 -9.35 16.37 -6.07
CA CYS A 265 -8.21 15.54 -6.40
C CYS A 265 -6.93 16.39 -6.38
N TYR A 266 -6.18 16.30 -5.29
CA TYR A 266 -4.95 17.07 -5.10
C TYR A 266 -3.77 16.44 -5.85
N ARG A 267 -3.22 17.17 -6.82
CA ARG A 267 -2.02 16.80 -7.57
C ARG A 267 -0.94 17.88 -7.45
N GLU A 268 0.31 17.46 -7.37
CA GLU A 268 1.48 18.34 -7.24
C GLU A 268 2.30 18.42 -8.53
N LYS A 269 2.92 19.58 -8.75
CA LYS A 269 3.99 19.80 -9.73
C LYS A 269 5.10 20.57 -9.05
N ARG A 270 6.30 19.97 -8.98
CA ARG A 270 7.47 20.56 -8.30
C ARG A 270 7.19 20.95 -6.83
N SER A 271 6.45 20.11 -6.11
CA SER A 271 6.10 20.33 -4.70
C SER A 271 5.19 21.54 -4.46
N GLU A 272 4.40 21.93 -5.46
CA GLU A 272 3.32 22.92 -5.32
C GLU A 272 2.05 22.38 -5.98
N LEU A 273 0.90 22.92 -5.60
CA LEU A 273 -0.39 22.56 -6.19
C LEU A 273 -0.38 22.83 -7.70
N ASP A 274 -0.69 21.81 -8.50
CA ASP A 274 -0.95 21.99 -9.92
C ASP A 274 -2.46 22.19 -10.14
N LEU A 275 -2.89 23.44 -10.30
CA LEU A 275 -4.30 23.79 -10.52
C LEU A 275 -4.85 23.30 -11.87
N GLU A 276 -4.00 23.09 -12.87
CA GLU A 276 -4.43 22.62 -14.18
C GLU A 276 -4.69 21.10 -14.14
N LYS A 277 -3.84 20.37 -13.40
CA LYS A 277 -3.93 18.90 -13.30
C LYS A 277 -4.81 18.42 -12.16
N SER A 278 -4.91 19.17 -11.07
CA SER A 278 -5.84 18.88 -9.98
C SER A 278 -7.27 18.98 -10.49
N LEU A 279 -8.13 18.11 -9.99
CA LEU A 279 -9.51 17.99 -10.46
C LEU A 279 -10.47 18.32 -9.34
N ILE A 280 -11.56 19.01 -9.67
CA ILE A 280 -12.71 19.19 -8.78
C ILE A 280 -13.90 18.54 -9.46
N GLY A 281 -14.54 17.64 -8.73
CA GLY A 281 -15.69 16.90 -9.23
C GLY A 281 -16.81 16.81 -8.21
N GLU A 282 -17.95 16.35 -8.69
CA GLU A 282 -19.10 16.03 -7.85
C GLU A 282 -19.51 14.60 -8.13
N ALA A 283 -19.58 13.79 -7.07
CA ALA A 283 -20.05 12.42 -7.12
C ALA A 283 -21.34 12.30 -6.32
N SER A 284 -22.25 11.44 -6.79
CA SER A 284 -23.45 11.06 -6.08
C SER A 284 -23.36 9.58 -5.72
N PHE A 285 -23.51 9.30 -4.44
CA PHE A 285 -23.58 7.95 -3.92
C PHE A 285 -24.78 7.83 -2.98
N PRO A 286 -25.92 7.29 -3.46
CA PRO A 286 -27.09 7.09 -2.61
C PRO A 286 -26.73 6.06 -1.54
N GLN A 287 -27.24 6.27 -0.32
CA GLN A 287 -26.90 5.39 0.79
C GLN A 287 -27.19 3.93 0.42
N PRO A 288 -26.19 3.04 0.54
CA PRO A 288 -26.42 1.63 0.27
C PRO A 288 -27.42 1.07 1.27
N HIS A 289 -28.18 0.06 0.86
CA HIS A 289 -29.09 -0.68 1.75
C HIS A 289 -28.48 -2.04 2.14
N GLY A 290 -28.69 -2.48 3.38
CA GLY A 290 -28.27 -3.80 3.86
C GLY A 290 -26.79 -3.93 4.23
N TRP A 291 -26.12 -2.81 4.52
CA TRP A 291 -24.75 -2.79 5.06
C TRP A 291 -24.73 -2.79 6.60
N ASP A 292 -25.86 -2.51 7.24
CA ASP A 292 -26.00 -2.35 8.71
C ASP A 292 -25.98 -3.70 9.47
N ASP A 293 -26.01 -4.83 8.77
CA ASP A 293 -25.94 -6.15 9.40
C ASP A 293 -24.51 -6.40 9.92
N SER A 294 -24.38 -6.88 11.16
CA SER A 294 -23.08 -7.15 11.79
C SER A 294 -22.21 -8.17 11.03
N ASP A 295 -22.86 -9.04 10.25
CA ASP A 295 -22.21 -10.07 9.44
C ASP A 295 -22.03 -9.64 7.97
N TYR A 296 -22.38 -8.39 7.62
CA TYR A 296 -22.24 -7.90 6.26
C TYR A 296 -20.77 -7.86 5.84
N VAL A 297 -20.49 -8.49 4.70
CA VAL A 297 -19.18 -8.43 4.05
C VAL A 297 -19.37 -7.76 2.70
N PRO A 298 -18.80 -6.56 2.49
CA PRO A 298 -18.90 -5.88 1.21
C PRO A 298 -18.17 -6.69 0.14
N GLU A 299 -18.69 -6.64 -1.09
CA GLU A 299 -17.90 -7.07 -2.23
C GLU A 299 -16.68 -6.15 -2.38
N ALA A 300 -15.57 -6.69 -2.88
CA ALA A 300 -14.32 -5.95 -2.96
C ALA A 300 -13.62 -6.21 -4.30
N ILE A 301 -12.99 -5.17 -4.82
CA ILE A 301 -12.15 -5.21 -6.02
C ILE A 301 -10.79 -4.57 -5.73
N GLY A 302 -9.81 -4.78 -6.59
CA GLY A 302 -8.56 -4.01 -6.57
C GLY A 302 -7.25 -4.81 -6.62
N TRP A 303 -7.26 -6.03 -7.16
CA TRP A 303 -5.99 -6.68 -7.49
C TRP A 303 -5.25 -5.93 -8.59
N GLU A 304 -3.96 -5.68 -8.38
CA GLU A 304 -3.15 -4.95 -9.34
C GLU A 304 -3.02 -5.75 -10.66
N GLY A 305 -3.40 -5.12 -11.77
CA GLY A 305 -3.36 -5.72 -13.10
C GLY A 305 -4.66 -6.42 -13.52
N GLU A 306 -5.66 -6.54 -12.64
CA GLU A 306 -7.02 -6.86 -13.05
C GLU A 306 -7.66 -5.65 -13.74
N LYS A 307 -8.30 -5.89 -14.88
CA LYS A 307 -9.13 -4.87 -15.55
C LYS A 307 -10.59 -5.12 -15.20
N PRO A 308 -11.37 -4.09 -14.83
CA PRO A 308 -12.81 -4.23 -14.67
C PRO A 308 -13.43 -4.73 -15.98
N GLY A 309 -14.02 -5.93 -15.97
CA GLY A 309 -14.77 -6.50 -17.11
C GLY A 309 -14.11 -7.65 -17.86
N ASP A 310 -12.83 -7.97 -17.61
CA ASP A 310 -12.25 -9.22 -18.10
C ASP A 310 -12.68 -10.33 -17.13
N GLY A 311 -13.66 -11.15 -17.52
CA GLY A 311 -14.26 -12.19 -16.67
C GLY A 311 -13.27 -13.26 -16.16
N ARG A 312 -11.98 -13.11 -16.45
CA ARG A 312 -10.87 -13.84 -15.86
C ARG A 312 -10.27 -13.03 -14.72
N LYS A 313 -10.71 -13.34 -13.49
CA LYS A 313 -10.05 -12.94 -12.24
C LYS A 313 -8.73 -13.70 -12.07
N GLU A 314 -7.84 -13.59 -13.06
CA GLU A 314 -6.53 -14.23 -13.01
C GLU A 314 -5.56 -13.30 -12.28
N LYS A 315 -5.20 -13.70 -11.05
CA LYS A 315 -4.13 -13.07 -10.28
C LYS A 315 -2.84 -13.05 -11.10
N LYS A 316 -2.44 -11.88 -11.57
CA LYS A 316 -1.16 -11.70 -12.24
C LYS A 316 -0.04 -11.64 -11.20
N LEU A 317 0.76 -12.71 -11.16
CA LEU A 317 1.97 -12.76 -10.34
C LEU A 317 3.10 -11.99 -11.00
N LYS A 318 3.75 -11.11 -10.23
CA LYS A 318 5.01 -10.48 -10.58
C LYS A 318 6.15 -11.36 -10.07
N GLU A 319 7.17 -11.58 -10.90
CA GLU A 319 8.40 -12.27 -10.54
C GLU A 319 9.53 -11.26 -10.36
N ILE A 320 10.28 -11.37 -9.27
CA ILE A 320 11.52 -10.64 -9.01
C ILE A 320 12.64 -11.65 -8.81
N ASN A 321 13.74 -11.41 -9.50
CA ASN A 321 14.97 -12.17 -9.33
C ASN A 321 15.92 -11.41 -8.39
N LEU A 322 16.33 -12.05 -7.30
CA LEU A 322 17.28 -11.51 -6.32
C LEU A 322 18.75 -11.86 -6.65
N GLU A 323 19.02 -12.49 -7.78
CA GLU A 323 20.36 -12.93 -8.23
C GLU A 323 21.28 -11.77 -8.65
N SER A 324 21.41 -10.70 -7.86
CA SER A 324 22.32 -9.58 -8.15
C SER A 324 23.68 -9.65 -7.44
N MET A 325 23.92 -10.67 -6.60
CA MET A 325 25.15 -10.82 -5.78
C MET A 325 26.31 -11.50 -6.53
N SER A 326 27.56 -11.38 -6.08
CA SER A 326 28.69 -12.12 -6.67
C SER A 326 28.55 -13.64 -6.45
N PRO A 327 29.06 -14.50 -7.36
CA PRO A 327 28.89 -15.95 -7.28
C PRO A 327 29.37 -16.58 -5.95
N GLU A 328 30.48 -16.09 -5.40
CA GLU A 328 31.12 -16.64 -4.21
C GLU A 328 30.24 -16.46 -2.97
N ARG A 329 29.67 -15.26 -2.79
CA ARG A 329 28.74 -14.96 -1.70
C ARG A 329 27.44 -15.76 -1.81
N ARG A 330 27.02 -16.12 -3.03
CA ARG A 330 25.83 -16.94 -3.23
C ARG A 330 26.05 -18.36 -2.77
N ASP A 331 27.21 -18.93 -3.07
CA ASP A 331 27.54 -20.29 -2.64
C ASP A 331 27.57 -20.40 -1.11
N GLU A 332 28.17 -19.42 -0.44
CA GLU A 332 28.17 -19.32 1.03
C GLU A 332 26.74 -19.18 1.59
N GLU A 333 25.93 -18.25 1.07
CA GLU A 333 24.55 -18.07 1.52
C GLU A 333 23.66 -19.28 1.22
N GLN A 334 23.87 -19.97 0.10
CA GLN A 334 23.13 -21.18 -0.27
C GLN A 334 23.46 -22.35 0.67
N GLN A 335 24.73 -22.53 1.02
CA GLN A 335 25.14 -23.53 2.02
C GLN A 335 24.52 -23.22 3.39
N LEU A 336 24.61 -21.96 3.84
CA LEU A 336 24.00 -21.53 5.10
C LEU A 336 22.49 -21.78 5.10
N MET A 337 21.81 -21.42 4.02
CA MET A 337 20.39 -21.64 3.84
C MET A 337 20.04 -23.12 3.93
N HIS A 338 20.79 -24.01 3.26
CA HIS A 338 20.53 -25.45 3.33
C HIS A 338 20.60 -25.96 4.78
N LEU A 339 21.61 -25.54 5.54
CA LEU A 339 21.74 -25.92 6.95
C LEU A 339 20.57 -25.38 7.80
N LYS A 340 20.15 -24.12 7.60
CA LYS A 340 18.98 -23.54 8.27
C LYS A 340 17.68 -24.30 7.94
N LEU A 341 17.47 -24.63 6.66
CA LEU A 341 16.31 -25.40 6.20
C LEU A 341 16.29 -26.83 6.76
N MET A 342 17.45 -27.45 6.97
CA MET A 342 17.54 -28.74 7.69
C MET A 342 17.13 -28.59 9.16
N GLY A 343 17.57 -27.50 9.80
CA GLY A 343 17.21 -27.15 11.18
C GLY A 343 15.71 -26.97 11.38
N TRP A 344 14.99 -26.40 10.40
CA TRP A 344 13.53 -26.26 10.46
C TRP A 344 12.78 -27.59 10.50
N ARG A 345 13.35 -28.67 9.93
CA ARG A 345 12.67 -29.96 9.75
C ARG A 345 12.94 -30.96 10.87
N HIS A 346 14.07 -30.84 11.57
CA HIS A 346 14.52 -31.86 12.52
C HIS A 346 14.67 -31.30 13.93
N PHE A 347 15.77 -30.59 14.18
CA PHE A 347 16.14 -30.03 15.48
C PHE A 347 16.85 -28.69 15.27
N PRO A 348 16.74 -27.74 16.20
CA PRO A 348 17.46 -26.47 16.12
C PRO A 348 18.97 -26.75 16.13
N VAL A 349 19.59 -26.61 14.96
CA VAL A 349 21.04 -26.75 14.79
C VAL A 349 21.68 -25.41 15.15
N ASP A 350 22.57 -25.42 16.13
CA ASP A 350 23.35 -24.26 16.51
C ASP A 350 24.51 -24.06 15.52
N LEU A 351 24.24 -23.29 14.47
CA LEU A 351 25.17 -23.04 13.38
C LEU A 351 26.39 -22.25 13.83
N GLU A 352 26.26 -21.39 14.85
CA GLU A 352 27.39 -20.62 15.40
C GLU A 352 28.38 -21.53 16.12
N LYS A 353 27.87 -22.52 16.89
CA LYS A 353 28.74 -23.53 17.49
C LYS A 353 29.41 -24.39 16.43
N LEU A 354 28.70 -24.79 15.37
CA LEU A 354 29.27 -25.64 14.32
C LEU A 354 30.32 -24.92 13.48
N SER A 355 30.09 -23.65 13.11
CA SER A 355 31.03 -22.87 12.31
C SER A 355 32.30 -22.51 13.08
N GLY A 356 32.22 -22.36 14.41
CA GLY A 356 33.37 -22.08 15.28
C GLY A 356 34.29 -23.28 15.56
N ILE A 357 33.89 -24.50 15.19
CA ILE A 357 34.69 -25.71 15.47
C ILE A 357 35.89 -25.79 14.54
N ARG A 358 37.09 -25.80 15.12
CA ARG A 358 38.34 -26.09 14.41
C ARG A 358 38.66 -27.58 14.51
N CYS A 359 38.57 -28.28 13.38
CA CYS A 359 38.87 -29.71 13.27
C CYS A 359 40.31 -29.96 12.82
N LEU A 360 41.07 -30.75 13.58
CA LEU A 360 42.35 -31.31 13.14
C LEU A 360 42.14 -32.72 12.59
N LEU A 361 42.37 -32.91 11.29
CA LEU A 361 42.28 -34.22 10.65
C LEU A 361 43.63 -34.94 10.67
N LEU A 362 43.77 -35.96 11.52
CA LEU A 362 44.96 -36.80 11.60
C LEU A 362 44.87 -37.94 10.58
N GLY A 363 45.22 -37.63 9.33
CA GLY A 363 45.31 -38.60 8.23
C GLY A 363 44.62 -38.10 6.97
N ALA A 364 45.33 -38.20 5.84
CA ALA A 364 44.87 -37.77 4.51
C ALA A 364 44.61 -38.95 3.55
N GLY A 365 44.32 -40.14 4.11
CA GLY A 365 43.87 -41.29 3.33
C GLY A 365 42.40 -41.17 2.92
N THR A 366 41.82 -42.25 2.38
CA THR A 366 40.42 -42.28 1.90
C THR A 366 39.42 -41.77 2.93
N LEU A 367 39.56 -42.19 4.20
CA LEU A 367 38.69 -41.73 5.28
C LEU A 367 38.86 -40.23 5.57
N GLY A 368 40.09 -39.72 5.53
CA GLY A 368 40.38 -38.30 5.75
C GLY A 368 39.75 -37.41 4.68
N CYS A 369 39.78 -37.85 3.42
CA CYS A 369 39.13 -37.15 2.31
C CYS A 369 37.60 -37.12 2.45
N GLU A 370 36.98 -38.25 2.80
CA GLU A 370 35.52 -38.29 2.99
C GLU A 370 35.06 -37.47 4.20
N VAL A 371 35.76 -37.56 5.32
CA VAL A 371 35.47 -36.73 6.51
C VAL A 371 35.66 -35.25 6.19
N SER A 372 36.72 -34.87 5.47
CA SER A 372 36.94 -33.48 5.04
C SER A 372 35.79 -32.93 4.19
N ARG A 373 35.25 -33.72 3.24
CA ARG A 373 34.09 -33.32 2.43
C ARG A 373 32.84 -33.09 3.28
N LEU A 374 32.58 -33.99 4.23
CA LEU A 374 31.48 -33.86 5.19
C LEU A 374 31.61 -32.61 6.07
N LEU A 375 32.83 -32.33 6.56
CA LEU A 375 33.10 -31.12 7.35
C LEU A 375 32.95 -29.85 6.50
N MET A 376 33.36 -29.86 5.22
CA MET A 376 33.15 -28.71 4.33
C MET A 376 31.67 -28.39 4.12
N MET A 377 30.83 -29.42 3.97
CA MET A 377 29.38 -29.22 3.86
C MET A 377 28.73 -28.68 5.15
N THR A 378 29.39 -28.80 6.30
CA THR A 378 28.80 -28.54 7.63
C THR A 378 29.40 -27.32 8.35
N ILE A 379 30.68 -26.99 8.11
CA ILE A 379 31.48 -26.06 8.95
C ILE A 379 31.98 -24.83 8.18
N VAL A 380 32.23 -24.91 6.87
CA VAL A 380 33.01 -23.88 6.12
C VAL A 380 32.19 -22.63 5.76
N VAL A 381 31.13 -22.33 6.50
CA VAL A 381 30.19 -21.23 6.21
C VAL A 381 30.59 -19.90 6.88
N SER A 382 31.72 -19.82 7.59
CA SER A 382 32.12 -18.58 8.29
C SER A 382 33.62 -18.30 8.22
N GLN A 383 34.15 -18.10 7.03
CA GLN A 383 35.36 -17.28 6.89
C GLN A 383 34.95 -15.89 6.44
N GLU A 384 34.69 -14.99 7.39
CA GLU A 384 34.83 -13.56 7.08
C GLU A 384 36.27 -13.33 6.61
N PRO A 385 36.49 -12.58 5.52
CA PRO A 385 37.83 -12.21 5.11
C PRO A 385 38.48 -11.42 6.26
N PRO A 386 39.73 -11.73 6.65
CA PRO A 386 40.44 -10.91 7.63
C PRO A 386 40.55 -9.47 7.09
N GLN A 387 40.26 -8.50 7.96
CA GLN A 387 40.35 -7.06 7.70
C GLN A 387 41.70 -6.63 7.14
#